data_AF-A0A937A5N7-F1
#
_entry.id   AF-A0A937A5N7-F1
#
_cell.length_a   1.000
_cell.length_b   1.000
_cell.length_c   1.000
_cell.angle_alpha   90.00
_cell.angle_beta   90.00
_cell.angle_gamma   90.00
#
_symmetry.space_group_name_H-M   'P 1'
#
loop_
_entity.id
_entity.type
_entity.pdbx_description
1 polymer ?
#
loop_
_entity_poly.entity_id
_entity_poly.type
_entity_poly.pdbx_seq_one_letter_code
_entity_poly.pdbx_strand_id
1 'polypeptide(L)'
;MSILYVVIGLVLLVVGGEFLVRSSVALSFRLKLSKMVIGLTVVSFATSAPELLVSIQAALDGLSDISLGNVVGSNIANIGLVLGITAIIGPLAIDRDFYKFNWPVMVLLSFALYALLNDGVLSQIEGLVLFVSLLLYLFLLIRRARKFSDTMLEEVDDSLQKTSNFKIFMWLLIGGCALYFGSELLVKGAEDIALKLGVSEGVIAVTLIAVGTSVPELAASVIAALKQEKAISLGNLIGSNIFNIASVLGITSMIQPIAVKDETLMSVNIYWMLGFALVLLPLAFIPKKMVLTRPKGLLIFVSYVIFIALVFLK
;
A
#
# COMPACT_ATOMS: atom_id res chain seq x y z
N MET A 1 20.26 -19.86 -10.82
CA MET A 1 20.23 -18.77 -9.82
C MET A 1 18.88 -18.08 -9.77
N SER A 2 18.29 -17.69 -10.90
CA SER A 2 17.00 -16.98 -10.96
C SER A 2 15.85 -17.70 -10.23
N ILE A 3 15.68 -19.02 -10.45
CA ILE A 3 14.67 -19.83 -9.72
C ILE A 3 14.93 -19.85 -8.21
N LEU A 4 16.21 -19.91 -7.80
CA LEU A 4 16.58 -19.90 -6.39
C LEU A 4 16.22 -18.56 -5.74
N TYR A 5 16.45 -17.43 -6.43
CA TYR A 5 16.04 -16.11 -5.96
C TYR A 5 14.52 -15.99 -5.82
N VAL A 6 13.75 -16.49 -6.79
CA VAL A 6 12.28 -16.54 -6.68
C VAL A 6 11.84 -17.34 -5.45
N VAL A 7 12.38 -18.54 -5.24
CA VAL A 7 11.98 -19.39 -4.11
C VAL A 7 12.37 -18.76 -2.77
N ILE A 8 13.61 -18.26 -2.63
CA ILE A 8 14.05 -17.58 -1.40
C ILE A 8 13.22 -16.31 -1.16
N GLY A 9 12.98 -15.53 -2.21
CA GLY A 9 12.15 -14.33 -2.15
C GLY A 9 10.75 -14.63 -1.61
N LEU A 10 10.08 -15.63 -2.17
CA LEU A 10 8.76 -16.09 -1.69
C LEU A 10 8.80 -16.55 -0.22
N VAL A 11 9.81 -17.31 0.19
CA VAL A 11 9.96 -17.75 1.58
C VAL A 11 10.13 -16.54 2.51
N LEU A 12 10.98 -15.58 2.16
CA LEU A 12 11.19 -14.37 2.94
C LEU A 12 9.92 -13.51 3.01
N LEU A 13 9.14 -13.41 1.93
CA LEU A 13 7.87 -12.68 1.93
C LEU A 13 6.84 -13.31 2.88
N VAL A 14 6.74 -14.64 2.89
CA VAL A 14 5.86 -15.36 3.83
C VAL A 14 6.31 -15.15 5.27
N VAL A 15 7.61 -15.28 5.55
CA VAL A 15 8.19 -15.05 6.88
C VAL A 15 7.99 -13.60 7.32
N GLY A 16 8.24 -12.66 6.42
CA GLY A 16 8.09 -11.23 6.64
C GLY A 16 6.66 -10.85 6.98
N GLY A 17 5.69 -11.33 6.19
CA GLY A 17 4.27 -11.14 6.44
C GLY A 17 3.83 -11.72 7.80
N GLU A 18 4.32 -12.91 8.17
CA GLU A 18 4.01 -13.54 9.46
C GLU A 18 4.47 -12.68 10.64
N PHE A 19 5.75 -12.26 10.61
CA PHE A 19 6.32 -11.45 11.67
C PHE A 19 5.70 -10.06 11.73
N LEU A 20 5.39 -9.47 10.58
CA LEU A 20 4.72 -8.18 10.52
C LEU A 20 3.32 -8.28 11.15
N VAL A 21 2.47 -9.22 10.73
CA VAL A 21 1.13 -9.43 11.32
C VAL A 21 1.21 -9.68 12.82
N ARG A 22 2.15 -10.52 13.27
CA ARG A 22 2.33 -10.82 14.69
C ARG A 22 2.75 -9.58 15.49
N SER A 23 3.65 -8.76 14.94
CA SER A 23 4.05 -7.49 15.56
C SER A 23 2.89 -6.50 15.62
N SER A 24 2.07 -6.42 14.56
CA SER A 24 0.92 -5.53 14.48
C SER A 24 -0.17 -5.88 15.49
N VAL A 25 -0.47 -7.16 15.67
CA VAL A 25 -1.42 -7.62 16.69
C VAL A 25 -0.89 -7.32 18.10
N ALA A 26 0.40 -7.58 18.37
CA ALA A 26 0.98 -7.25 19.67
C ALA A 26 0.95 -5.73 19.92
N LEU A 27 1.22 -4.92 18.90
CA LEU A 27 1.23 -3.46 19.00
C LEU A 27 -0.18 -2.90 19.19
N SER A 28 -1.22 -3.50 18.60
CA SER A 28 -2.61 -3.06 18.80
C SER A 28 -3.02 -3.17 20.26
N PHE A 29 -2.66 -4.27 20.93
CA PHE A 29 -2.90 -4.43 22.37
C PHE A 29 -2.04 -3.46 23.20
N ARG A 30 -0.75 -3.34 22.88
CA ARG A 30 0.19 -2.49 23.63
C ARG A 30 -0.18 -1.01 23.59
N LEU A 31 -0.60 -0.51 22.43
CA LEU A 31 -0.95 0.90 22.22
C LEU A 31 -2.42 1.20 22.48
N LYS A 32 -3.25 0.19 22.78
CA LYS A 32 -4.71 0.29 22.89
C LYS A 32 -5.32 0.94 21.64
N LEU A 33 -4.87 0.49 20.47
CA LEU A 33 -5.36 0.95 19.16
C LEU A 33 -5.99 -0.23 18.42
N SER A 34 -6.97 0.03 17.57
CA SER A 34 -7.54 -1.03 16.75
C SER A 34 -6.49 -1.60 15.79
N LYS A 35 -6.64 -2.88 15.44
CA LYS A 35 -5.79 -3.54 14.44
C LYS A 35 -5.79 -2.80 13.09
N MET A 36 -6.92 -2.19 12.72
CA MET A 36 -7.01 -1.34 11.52
C MET A 36 -6.12 -0.10 11.62
N VAL A 37 -6.08 0.58 12.77
CA VAL A 37 -5.22 1.76 12.97
C VAL A 37 -3.75 1.38 12.90
N ILE A 38 -3.35 0.23 13.44
CA ILE A 38 -1.98 -0.28 13.29
C ILE A 38 -1.67 -0.58 11.81
N GLY A 39 -2.62 -1.19 11.09
CA GLY A 39 -2.54 -1.40 9.65
C GLY A 39 -2.31 -0.09 8.86
N LEU A 40 -3.14 0.92 9.13
CA LEU A 40 -3.10 2.25 8.50
C LEU A 40 -1.82 3.04 8.78
N THR A 41 -1.05 2.65 9.80
CA THR A 41 0.10 3.42 10.28
C THR A 41 1.39 2.64 10.14
N VAL A 42 1.68 1.75 11.08
CA VAL A 42 2.95 1.05 11.19
C VAL A 42 3.15 0.05 10.06
N VAL A 43 2.10 -0.70 9.69
CA VAL A 43 2.21 -1.70 8.60
C VAL A 43 2.39 -0.99 7.27
N SER A 44 1.54 0.01 6.99
CA SER A 44 1.61 0.81 5.76
C SER A 44 2.96 1.50 5.61
N PHE A 45 3.49 2.10 6.68
CA PHE A 45 4.81 2.71 6.63
C PHE A 45 5.92 1.69 6.37
N ALA A 46 5.86 0.51 7.00
CA ALA A 46 6.87 -0.52 6.83
C ALA A 46 6.86 -1.13 5.42
N THR A 47 5.68 -1.32 4.83
CA THR A 47 5.57 -1.86 3.47
C THR A 47 5.88 -0.84 2.40
N SER A 48 5.58 0.45 2.61
CA SER A 48 5.81 1.53 1.64
C SER A 48 7.18 2.23 1.76
N ALA A 49 8.02 1.79 2.70
CA ALA A 49 9.41 2.26 2.81
C ALA A 49 10.27 1.97 1.56
N PRO A 50 10.16 0.79 0.89
CA PRO A 50 10.84 0.51 -0.38
C PRO A 50 10.45 1.53 -1.46
N GLU A 51 9.17 1.89 -1.59
CA GLU A 51 8.69 2.90 -2.53
C GLU A 51 9.31 4.26 -2.25
N LEU A 52 9.41 4.65 -0.98
CA LEU A 52 10.09 5.89 -0.59
C LEU A 52 11.54 5.91 -1.10
N LEU A 53 12.28 4.84 -0.87
CA LEU A 53 13.68 4.74 -1.28
C LEU A 53 13.83 4.76 -2.80
N VAL A 54 13.00 4.00 -3.52
CA VAL A 54 13.02 3.96 -4.99
C VAL A 54 12.64 5.31 -5.60
N SER A 55 11.59 5.97 -5.09
CA SER A 55 11.15 7.28 -5.59
C SER A 55 12.16 8.39 -5.30
N ILE A 56 12.80 8.38 -4.12
CA ILE A 56 13.89 9.33 -3.82
C ILE A 56 15.07 9.11 -4.75
N GLN A 57 15.53 7.86 -4.91
CA GLN A 57 16.67 7.54 -5.77
C GLN A 57 16.39 7.95 -7.22
N ALA A 58 15.22 7.58 -7.75
CA ALA A 58 14.82 7.95 -9.11
C ALA A 58 14.76 9.47 -9.31
N ALA A 59 14.26 10.22 -8.33
CA ALA A 59 14.22 11.68 -8.42
C ALA A 59 15.63 12.29 -8.42
N LEU A 60 16.53 11.80 -7.55
CA LEU A 60 17.92 12.26 -7.49
C LEU A 60 18.70 11.93 -8.78
N ASP A 61 18.38 10.83 -9.45
CA ASP A 61 18.94 10.44 -10.75
C ASP A 61 18.33 11.21 -11.93
N GLY A 62 17.41 12.15 -11.68
CA GLY A 62 16.75 12.96 -12.70
C GLY A 62 15.63 12.22 -13.47
N LEU A 63 15.22 11.04 -12.98
CA LEU A 63 14.18 10.18 -13.54
C LEU A 63 12.83 10.41 -12.83
N SER A 64 12.35 11.66 -12.85
CA SER A 64 11.13 12.09 -12.15
C SER A 64 9.87 11.29 -12.53
N ASP A 65 9.72 10.89 -13.80
CA ASP A 65 8.59 10.07 -14.24
C ASP A 65 8.55 8.69 -13.58
N ILE A 66 9.72 8.10 -13.27
CA ILE A 66 9.80 6.83 -12.54
C ILE A 66 9.33 7.01 -11.10
N SER A 67 9.70 8.13 -10.46
CA SER A 67 9.27 8.43 -9.09
C SER A 67 7.74 8.59 -8.99
N LEU A 68 7.13 9.35 -9.91
CA LEU A 68 5.67 9.51 -9.96
C LEU A 68 4.97 8.22 -10.39
N GLY A 69 5.49 7.55 -11.42
CA GLY A 69 4.97 6.29 -11.93
C GLY A 69 4.96 5.18 -10.89
N ASN A 70 6.00 5.10 -10.05
CA ASN A 70 6.07 4.18 -8.91
C ASN A 70 4.88 4.39 -7.96
N VAL A 71 4.61 5.63 -7.54
CA VAL A 71 3.52 5.93 -6.60
C VAL A 71 2.13 5.73 -7.22
N VAL A 72 1.92 6.22 -8.44
CA VAL A 72 0.64 6.05 -9.15
C VAL A 72 0.37 4.57 -9.41
N GLY A 73 1.37 3.84 -9.87
CA GLY A 73 1.33 2.40 -10.11
C GLY A 73 1.04 1.61 -8.84
N SER A 74 1.77 1.87 -7.75
CA SER A 74 1.55 1.20 -6.46
C SER A 74 0.15 1.46 -5.91
N ASN A 75 -0.39 2.68 -6.05
CA ASN A 75 -1.75 2.97 -5.61
C ASN A 75 -2.82 2.21 -6.40
N ILE A 76 -2.62 2.06 -7.71
CA ILE A 76 -3.46 1.24 -8.57
C ILE A 76 -3.34 -0.24 -8.18
N ALA A 77 -2.13 -0.75 -7.97
CA ALA A 77 -1.88 -2.14 -7.59
C ALA A 77 -2.47 -2.47 -6.21
N ASN A 78 -2.31 -1.60 -5.21
CA ASN A 78 -2.84 -1.82 -3.86
C ASN A 78 -4.35 -2.05 -3.85
N ILE A 79 -5.11 -1.31 -4.66
CA ILE A 79 -6.56 -1.51 -4.75
C ILE A 79 -6.88 -2.59 -5.77
N GLY A 80 -6.38 -2.47 -6.99
CA GLY A 80 -6.70 -3.36 -8.10
C GLY A 80 -6.24 -4.80 -7.86
N LEU A 81 -4.95 -4.97 -7.61
CA LEU A 81 -4.32 -6.27 -7.40
C LEU A 81 -4.56 -6.77 -5.96
N VAL A 82 -4.09 -6.02 -4.97
CA VAL A 82 -3.97 -6.56 -3.61
C VAL A 82 -5.32 -6.62 -2.89
N LEU A 83 -6.11 -5.54 -2.91
CA LEU A 83 -7.46 -5.56 -2.33
C LEU A 83 -8.38 -6.54 -3.07
N GLY A 84 -8.25 -6.62 -4.40
CA GLY A 84 -8.94 -7.60 -5.23
C GLY A 84 -8.66 -9.04 -4.78
N ILE A 85 -7.38 -9.44 -4.73
CA ILE A 85 -6.95 -10.78 -4.30
C ILE A 85 -7.37 -11.08 -2.87
N THR A 86 -7.13 -10.15 -1.93
CA THR A 86 -7.45 -10.38 -0.51
C THR A 86 -8.95 -10.58 -0.29
N ALA A 87 -9.81 -9.84 -1.01
CA ALA A 87 -11.25 -10.02 -0.97
C ALA A 87 -11.75 -11.32 -1.62
N ILE A 88 -11.05 -11.82 -2.65
CA ILE A 88 -11.30 -13.14 -3.26
C ILE A 88 -10.98 -14.25 -2.25
N ILE A 89 -9.84 -14.16 -1.57
CA ILE A 89 -9.42 -15.13 -0.54
C ILE A 89 -10.44 -15.15 0.60
N GLY A 90 -10.74 -13.99 1.18
CA GLY A 90 -11.64 -13.86 2.31
C GLY A 90 -12.44 -12.56 2.28
N PRO A 91 -13.79 -12.61 2.38
CA PRO A 91 -14.60 -11.39 2.45
C PRO A 91 -14.15 -10.47 3.57
N LEU A 92 -13.98 -9.19 3.26
CA LEU A 92 -13.50 -8.17 4.19
C LEU A 92 -14.69 -7.36 4.72
N ALA A 93 -14.91 -7.42 6.04
CA ALA A 93 -15.86 -6.52 6.70
C ALA A 93 -15.21 -5.14 6.86
N ILE A 94 -15.97 -4.11 6.54
CA ILE A 94 -15.52 -2.72 6.57
C ILE A 94 -16.31 -2.01 7.66
N ASP A 95 -15.61 -1.31 8.57
CA ASP A 95 -16.28 -0.55 9.61
C ASP A 95 -16.74 0.84 9.12
N ARG A 96 -17.51 1.54 9.97
CA ARG A 96 -18.06 2.86 9.62
C ARG A 96 -16.99 3.94 9.55
N ASP A 97 -15.95 3.85 10.38
CA ASP A 97 -14.89 4.86 10.43
C ASP A 97 -14.03 4.81 9.17
N PHE A 98 -13.83 3.63 8.60
CA PHE A 98 -13.24 3.44 7.30
C PHE A 98 -13.93 4.30 6.23
N TYR A 99 -15.24 4.14 6.05
CA TYR A 99 -15.98 4.85 5.00
C TYR A 99 -16.18 6.33 5.27
N LYS A 100 -16.25 6.74 6.54
CA LYS A 100 -16.50 8.14 6.91
C LYS A 100 -15.22 8.97 7.03
N PHE A 101 -14.06 8.34 7.18
CA PHE A 101 -12.81 9.06 7.44
C PHE A 101 -11.64 8.54 6.62
N ASN A 102 -11.23 7.28 6.80
CA ASN A 102 -9.97 6.81 6.20
C ASN A 102 -10.02 6.77 4.67
N TRP A 103 -11.07 6.19 4.11
CA TRP A 103 -11.26 6.12 2.67
C TRP A 103 -11.47 7.50 2.03
N PRO A 104 -12.31 8.41 2.58
CA PRO A 104 -12.40 9.79 2.07
C PRO A 104 -11.08 10.56 2.10
N VAL A 105 -10.23 10.36 3.10
CA VAL A 105 -8.89 10.99 3.13
C VAL A 105 -8.01 10.46 2.00
N MET A 106 -8.00 9.15 1.75
CA MET A 106 -7.27 8.57 0.60
C MET A 106 -7.75 9.15 -0.73
N VAL A 107 -9.07 9.26 -0.91
CA VAL A 107 -9.67 9.87 -2.11
C VAL A 107 -9.27 11.34 -2.22
N LEU A 108 -9.39 12.11 -1.14
CA LEU A 108 -9.02 13.52 -1.10
C LEU A 108 -7.55 13.73 -1.50
N LEU A 109 -6.64 12.93 -0.96
CA LEU A 109 -5.21 12.99 -1.32
C LEU A 109 -4.97 12.59 -2.77
N SER A 110 -5.71 11.62 -3.30
CA SER A 110 -5.61 11.22 -4.72
C SER A 110 -6.02 12.37 -5.64
N PHE A 111 -7.11 13.07 -5.33
CA PHE A 111 -7.55 14.26 -6.08
C PHE A 111 -6.64 15.47 -5.84
N ALA A 112 -6.11 15.65 -4.64
CA ALA A 112 -5.14 16.69 -4.35
C ALA A 112 -3.88 16.50 -5.20
N LEU A 113 -3.34 15.29 -5.28
CA LEU A 113 -2.21 14.97 -6.14
C LEU A 113 -2.48 15.32 -7.61
N TYR A 114 -3.65 14.93 -8.14
CA TYR A 114 -4.05 15.31 -9.50
C TYR A 114 -4.08 16.84 -9.70
N ALA A 115 -4.62 17.58 -8.74
CA ALA A 115 -4.69 19.04 -8.82
C ALA A 115 -3.32 19.71 -8.74
N LEU A 116 -2.43 19.21 -7.87
CA LEU A 116 -1.06 19.73 -7.70
C LEU A 116 -0.19 19.48 -8.94
N LEU A 117 -0.47 18.41 -9.70
CA LEU A 117 0.27 18.09 -10.92
C LEU A 117 -0.25 18.82 -12.17
N ASN A 118 -1.20 19.74 -12.04
CA ASN A 118 -1.85 20.37 -13.19
C ASN A 118 -0.95 21.31 -14.00
N ASP A 119 0.10 21.86 -13.39
CA ASP A 119 1.16 22.61 -14.08
C ASP A 119 2.33 21.72 -14.56
N GLY A 120 2.20 20.40 -14.37
CA GLY A 120 3.17 19.39 -14.78
C GLY A 120 4.35 19.22 -13.83
N VAL A 121 4.37 19.88 -12.66
CA VAL A 121 5.50 19.76 -11.71
C VAL A 121 5.01 19.70 -10.28
N LEU A 122 5.35 18.64 -9.54
CA LEU A 122 5.17 18.62 -8.09
C LEU A 122 6.34 19.36 -7.42
N SER A 123 6.08 20.56 -6.94
CA SER A 123 7.07 21.45 -6.32
C SER A 123 7.42 21.03 -4.88
N GLN A 124 8.51 21.60 -4.35
CA GLN A 124 8.94 21.38 -2.96
C GLN A 124 7.88 21.83 -1.93
N ILE A 125 7.18 22.93 -2.20
CA ILE A 125 6.16 23.47 -1.29
C ILE A 125 4.95 22.54 -1.27
N GLU A 126 4.52 22.04 -2.43
CA GLU A 126 3.42 21.08 -2.52
C GLU A 126 3.78 19.75 -1.86
N GLY A 127 5.04 19.31 -2.00
CA GLY A 127 5.59 18.19 -1.25
C GLY A 127 5.47 18.36 0.27
N LEU A 128 5.85 19.53 0.77
CA LEU A 128 5.70 19.87 2.18
C LEU A 128 4.23 19.87 2.62
N VAL A 129 3.32 20.42 1.81
CA VAL A 129 1.87 20.42 2.08
C VAL A 129 1.35 18.98 2.19
N LEU A 130 1.73 18.11 1.24
CA LEU A 130 1.39 16.69 1.27
C LEU A 130 1.91 16.02 2.56
N PHE A 131 3.17 16.23 2.91
CA PHE A 131 3.76 15.63 4.11
C PHE A 131 3.11 16.14 5.40
N VAL A 132 2.82 17.45 5.51
CA VAL A 132 2.10 18.02 6.66
C VAL A 132 0.68 17.46 6.74
N SER A 133 0.02 17.24 5.60
CA SER A 133 -1.32 16.63 5.57
C SER A 133 -1.31 15.18 6.12
N LEU A 134 -0.23 14.42 5.87
CA LEU A 134 -0.03 13.10 6.48
C LEU A 134 0.09 13.20 8.00
N LEU A 135 0.92 14.10 8.50
CA LEU A 135 1.10 14.28 9.96
C LEU A 135 -0.23 14.65 10.64
N LEU A 136 -1.01 15.54 10.00
CA LEU A 136 -2.35 15.89 10.47
C LEU A 136 -3.30 14.69 10.43
N TYR A 137 -3.30 13.91 9.36
CA TYR A 137 -4.10 12.69 9.24
C TYR A 137 -3.77 11.69 10.35
N LEU A 138 -2.49 11.39 10.58
CA LEU A 138 -2.03 10.47 11.61
C LEU A 138 -2.43 10.94 13.01
N PHE A 139 -2.28 12.23 13.30
CA PHE A 139 -2.72 12.82 14.56
C PHE A 139 -4.23 12.65 14.77
N LEU A 140 -5.05 12.97 13.77
CA LEU A 140 -6.50 12.83 13.85
C LEU A 140 -6.94 11.37 13.95
N LEU A 141 -6.28 10.47 13.22
CA LEU A 141 -6.52 9.02 13.25
C LEU A 141 -6.31 8.47 14.66
N ILE A 142 -5.16 8.74 15.26
CA ILE A 142 -4.82 8.26 16.61
C ILE A 142 -5.75 8.89 17.66
N ARG A 143 -6.06 10.19 17.54
CA ARG A 143 -6.97 10.88 18.45
C ARG A 143 -8.38 10.29 18.42
N ARG A 144 -8.91 10.00 17.22
CA ARG A 144 -10.22 9.36 17.05
C ARG A 144 -10.23 7.94 17.62
N ALA A 145 -9.18 7.17 17.34
CA ALA A 145 -9.04 5.80 17.84
C ALA A 145 -9.03 5.72 19.37
N ARG A 146 -8.31 6.62 20.05
CA ARG A 146 -8.25 6.65 21.52
C ARG A 146 -9.57 7.08 22.15
N LYS A 147 -10.24 8.09 21.59
CA LYS A 147 -11.56 8.51 22.09
C LYS A 147 -12.60 7.38 22.04
N PHE A 148 -12.54 6.55 21.00
CA PHE A 148 -13.42 5.38 20.87
C PHE A 148 -13.05 4.27 21.89
N SER A 149 -11.74 4.04 22.10
CA SER A 149 -11.25 3.08 23.09
C SER A 149 -11.67 3.45 24.51
N ASP A 150 -11.65 4.73 24.89
CA ASP A 150 -12.06 5.19 26.23
C ASP A 150 -13.56 5.03 26.48
N THR A 151 -14.38 4.87 25.43
CA THR A 151 -15.84 4.70 25.53
C THR A 151 -16.25 3.22 25.65
N MET A 152 -15.33 2.27 25.38
CA MET A 152 -15.58 0.82 25.30
C MET A 152 -14.74 0.02 26.31
N LEU A 153 -14.27 0.65 27.40
CA LEU A 153 -13.51 -0.03 28.46
C LEU A 153 -14.42 -0.88 29.36
N GLU A 154 -15.07 -1.88 28.79
CA GLU A 154 -15.50 -3.08 29.51
C GLU A 154 -15.09 -4.30 28.67
N GLU A 155 -14.30 -5.18 29.29
CA GLU A 155 -13.89 -6.51 28.79
C GLU A 155 -12.85 -6.55 27.65
N VAL A 156 -11.57 -6.34 27.98
CA VAL A 156 -10.47 -6.96 27.22
C VAL A 156 -9.65 -7.82 28.18
N ASP A 157 -9.71 -9.13 27.94
CA ASP A 157 -9.02 -10.18 28.67
C ASP A 157 -7.52 -9.88 28.86
N ASP A 158 -7.08 -9.93 30.13
CA ASP A 158 -5.74 -9.60 30.61
C ASP A 158 -4.64 -10.60 30.15
N SER A 159 -5.05 -11.66 29.45
CA SER A 159 -4.18 -12.75 29.03
C SER A 159 -3.23 -12.41 27.85
N LEU A 160 -3.42 -11.28 27.15
CA LEU A 160 -2.62 -10.87 25.98
C LEU A 160 -1.56 -9.79 26.26
N GLN A 161 -1.41 -9.28 27.50
CA GLN A 161 -0.51 -8.17 27.83
C GLN A 161 1.00 -8.53 28.02
N LYS A 162 1.47 -9.74 27.68
CA LYS A 162 2.82 -10.21 28.08
C LYS A 162 3.91 -10.19 27.00
N THR A 163 3.73 -9.50 25.87
CA THR A 163 4.81 -9.39 24.87
C THR A 163 5.71 -8.19 25.17
N SER A 164 6.99 -8.44 25.41
CA SER A 164 8.01 -7.40 25.64
C SER A 164 8.15 -6.46 24.43
N ASN A 165 8.36 -5.16 24.67
CA ASN A 165 8.56 -4.15 23.62
C ASN A 165 9.74 -4.50 22.70
N PHE A 166 10.80 -5.08 23.28
CA PHE A 166 11.95 -5.55 22.51
C PHE A 166 11.55 -6.64 21.51
N LYS A 167 10.68 -7.57 21.93
CA LYS A 167 10.20 -8.66 21.07
C LYS A 167 9.30 -8.14 19.94
N ILE A 168 8.44 -7.16 20.23
CA ILE A 168 7.62 -6.49 19.21
C ILE A 168 8.52 -5.79 18.18
N PHE A 169 9.51 -5.04 18.66
CA PHE A 169 10.48 -4.35 17.80
C PHE A 169 11.26 -5.33 16.92
N MET A 170 11.76 -6.43 17.48
CA MET A 170 12.46 -7.48 16.71
C MET A 170 11.56 -8.12 15.66
N TRP A 171 10.29 -8.38 15.96
CA TRP A 171 9.34 -8.89 14.96
C TRP A 171 9.06 -7.88 13.85
N LEU A 172 8.92 -6.60 14.18
CA LEU A 172 8.76 -5.55 13.19
C LEU A 172 9.99 -5.47 12.28
N LEU A 173 11.19 -5.50 12.86
CA LEU A 173 12.45 -5.44 12.14
C LEU A 173 12.61 -6.65 11.20
N ILE A 174 12.42 -7.86 11.71
CA ILE A 174 12.47 -9.10 10.91
C ILE A 174 11.41 -9.05 9.81
N GLY A 175 10.18 -8.62 10.15
CA GLY A 175 9.07 -8.47 9.22
C GLY A 175 9.42 -7.54 8.05
N GLY A 176 9.80 -6.30 8.35
CA GLY A 176 10.15 -5.30 7.35
C GLY A 176 11.36 -5.69 6.50
N CYS A 177 12.45 -6.17 7.12
CA CYS A 177 13.63 -6.60 6.38
C CYS A 177 13.34 -7.80 5.48
N ALA A 178 12.63 -8.81 5.98
CA ALA A 178 12.30 -9.99 5.17
C ALA A 178 11.35 -9.65 4.02
N LEU A 179 10.40 -8.73 4.22
CA LEU A 179 9.55 -8.25 3.12
C LEU A 179 10.36 -7.49 2.06
N TYR A 180 11.26 -6.60 2.48
CA TYR A 180 12.12 -5.84 1.56
C TYR A 180 13.03 -6.75 0.73
N PHE A 181 13.89 -7.53 1.40
CA PHE A 181 14.82 -8.43 0.70
C PHE A 181 14.08 -9.55 -0.04
N GLY A 182 12.94 -10.00 0.49
CA GLY A 182 12.09 -10.98 -0.18
C GLY A 182 11.53 -10.47 -1.50
N SER A 183 11.03 -9.23 -1.51
CA SER A 183 10.59 -8.57 -2.74
C SER A 183 11.76 -8.39 -3.71
N GLU A 184 12.90 -7.89 -3.25
CA GLU A 184 14.07 -7.64 -4.10
C GLU A 184 14.55 -8.92 -4.81
N LEU A 185 14.66 -10.03 -4.09
CA LEU A 185 15.04 -11.32 -4.67
C LEU A 185 13.98 -11.88 -5.62
N LEU A 186 12.69 -11.73 -5.27
CA LEU A 186 11.60 -12.17 -6.13
C LEU A 186 11.60 -11.41 -7.46
N VAL A 187 11.71 -10.09 -7.41
CA VAL A 187 11.73 -9.20 -8.59
C VAL A 187 12.95 -9.51 -9.46
N LYS A 188 14.16 -9.57 -8.89
CA LYS A 188 15.39 -9.92 -9.64
C LYS A 188 15.29 -11.31 -10.29
N GLY A 189 14.76 -12.28 -9.56
CA GLY A 189 14.58 -13.63 -10.09
C GLY A 189 13.54 -13.69 -11.23
N ALA A 190 12.45 -12.94 -11.11
CA ALA A 190 11.40 -12.86 -12.12
C ALA A 190 11.86 -12.12 -13.38
N GLU A 191 12.62 -11.02 -13.23
CA GLU A 191 13.24 -10.26 -14.32
C GLU A 191 14.14 -11.16 -15.17
N ASP A 192 15.09 -11.84 -14.53
CA ASP A 192 16.00 -12.79 -15.17
C ASP A 192 15.26 -13.88 -15.97
N ILE A 193 14.16 -14.40 -15.42
CA ILE A 193 13.36 -15.43 -16.06
C ILE A 193 12.63 -14.84 -17.27
N ALA A 194 12.03 -13.66 -17.13
CA ALA A 194 11.32 -12.98 -18.22
C ALA A 194 12.26 -12.67 -19.39
N LEU A 195 13.47 -12.17 -19.13
CA LEU A 195 14.49 -11.93 -20.15
C LEU A 195 14.85 -13.21 -20.92
N LYS A 196 15.02 -14.34 -20.22
CA LYS A 196 15.32 -15.64 -20.85
C LYS A 196 14.16 -16.19 -21.68
N LEU A 197 12.93 -15.77 -21.38
CA LEU A 197 11.73 -16.12 -22.15
C LEU A 197 11.49 -15.17 -23.33
N GLY A 198 12.38 -14.20 -23.56
CA GLY A 198 12.30 -13.25 -24.67
C GLY A 198 11.34 -12.08 -24.42
N VAL A 199 10.96 -11.81 -23.17
CA VAL A 199 10.21 -10.61 -22.80
C VAL A 199 11.15 -9.40 -22.88
N SER A 200 10.71 -8.30 -23.49
CA SER A 200 11.54 -7.11 -23.65
C SER A 200 11.79 -6.39 -22.32
N GLU A 201 12.95 -5.77 -22.18
CA GLU A 201 13.33 -4.96 -21.00
C GLU A 201 12.31 -3.86 -20.72
N GLY A 202 11.74 -3.23 -21.76
CA GLY A 202 10.70 -2.21 -21.60
C GLY A 202 9.42 -2.76 -20.97
N VAL A 203 8.97 -3.95 -21.38
CA VAL A 203 7.80 -4.61 -20.78
C VAL A 203 8.10 -5.01 -19.33
N ILE A 204 9.30 -5.50 -19.05
CA ILE A 204 9.72 -5.83 -17.68
C ILE A 204 9.72 -4.58 -16.81
N ALA A 205 10.29 -3.47 -17.29
CA ALA A 205 10.36 -2.21 -16.54
C ALA A 205 8.97 -1.69 -16.16
N VAL A 206 8.00 -1.70 -17.08
CA VAL A 206 6.64 -1.21 -16.81
C VAL A 206 5.88 -2.11 -15.83
N THR A 207 6.23 -3.39 -15.75
CA THR A 207 5.41 -4.41 -15.07
C THR A 207 6.00 -4.85 -13.75
N LEU A 208 7.26 -5.25 -13.75
CA LEU A 208 7.97 -5.68 -12.55
C LEU A 208 8.28 -4.52 -11.62
N ILE A 209 8.47 -3.30 -12.10
CA ILE A 209 8.69 -2.16 -11.20
C ILE A 209 7.38 -1.86 -10.45
N ALA A 210 6.27 -1.70 -11.18
CA ALA A 210 4.97 -1.36 -10.59
C ALA A 210 4.40 -2.47 -9.70
N VAL A 211 4.57 -3.74 -10.08
CA VAL A 211 4.13 -4.87 -9.25
C VAL A 211 5.14 -5.15 -8.13
N GLY A 212 6.43 -5.06 -8.44
CA GLY A 212 7.53 -5.44 -7.55
C GLY A 212 7.60 -4.62 -6.28
N THR A 213 7.47 -3.30 -6.38
CA THR A 213 7.43 -2.44 -5.18
C THR A 213 6.20 -2.69 -4.32
N SER A 214 5.08 -3.14 -4.91
CA SER A 214 3.84 -3.53 -4.19
C SER A 214 3.82 -4.99 -3.69
N VAL A 215 4.88 -5.78 -3.92
CA VAL A 215 4.97 -7.16 -3.42
C VAL A 215 4.98 -7.24 -1.89
N PRO A 216 5.70 -6.37 -1.14
CA PRO A 216 5.62 -6.30 0.32
C PRO A 216 4.17 -6.13 0.82
N GLU A 217 3.41 -5.21 0.23
CA GLU A 217 2.00 -4.93 0.52
C GLU A 217 1.13 -6.14 0.25
N LEU A 218 1.34 -6.79 -0.90
CA LEU A 218 0.64 -8.02 -1.27
C LEU A 218 0.88 -9.12 -0.24
N ALA A 219 2.14 -9.39 0.10
CA ALA A 219 2.52 -10.41 1.05
C ALA A 219 1.94 -10.11 2.44
N ALA A 220 2.13 -8.90 2.96
CA ALA A 220 1.61 -8.48 4.26
C ALA A 220 0.08 -8.60 4.33
N SER A 221 -0.62 -8.15 3.29
CA SER A 221 -2.09 -8.12 3.26
C SER A 221 -2.69 -9.52 3.08
N VAL A 222 -2.10 -10.36 2.24
CA VAL A 222 -2.52 -11.76 2.06
C VAL A 222 -2.29 -12.56 3.33
N ILE A 223 -1.10 -12.44 3.96
CA ILE A 223 -0.82 -13.15 5.22
C ILE A 223 -1.78 -12.67 6.33
N ALA A 224 -2.03 -11.37 6.45
CA ALA A 224 -3.01 -10.83 7.38
C ALA A 224 -4.41 -11.41 7.15
N ALA A 225 -4.87 -11.47 5.89
CA ALA A 225 -6.17 -12.05 5.54
C ALA A 225 -6.26 -13.55 5.86
N LEU A 226 -5.20 -14.33 5.57
CA LEU A 226 -5.12 -15.76 5.88
C LEU A 226 -5.11 -16.02 7.39
N LYS A 227 -4.51 -15.14 8.18
CA LYS A 227 -4.50 -15.18 9.65
C LYS A 227 -5.79 -14.67 10.30
N GLN A 228 -6.83 -14.39 9.51
CA GLN A 228 -8.10 -13.78 9.95
C GLN A 228 -7.94 -12.36 10.52
N GLU A 229 -6.79 -11.71 10.31
CA GLU A 229 -6.51 -10.33 10.72
C GLU A 229 -6.85 -9.34 9.61
N LYS A 230 -8.07 -9.47 9.07
CA LYS A 230 -8.56 -8.73 7.91
C LYS A 230 -8.55 -7.21 8.08
N ALA A 231 -8.72 -6.73 9.32
CA ALA A 231 -8.62 -5.32 9.65
C ALA A 231 -7.20 -4.76 9.42
N ILE A 232 -6.17 -5.56 9.69
CA ILE A 232 -4.78 -5.19 9.42
C ILE A 232 -4.55 -5.11 7.92
N SER A 233 -5.03 -6.11 7.16
CA SER A 233 -4.95 -6.11 5.69
C SER A 233 -5.61 -4.87 5.09
N LEU A 234 -6.87 -4.59 5.46
CA LEU A 234 -7.59 -3.44 4.92
C LEU A 234 -6.94 -2.10 5.32
N GLY A 235 -6.47 -2.01 6.57
CA GLY A 235 -5.73 -0.84 7.04
C GLY A 235 -4.44 -0.64 6.28
N ASN A 236 -3.69 -1.70 6.00
CA ASN A 236 -2.45 -1.65 5.22
C ASN A 236 -2.68 -1.07 3.83
N LEU A 237 -3.73 -1.51 3.14
CA LEU A 237 -3.97 -1.12 1.74
C LEU A 237 -4.36 0.35 1.59
N ILE A 238 -5.23 0.86 2.46
CA ILE A 238 -5.63 2.26 2.43
C ILE A 238 -4.52 3.16 2.98
N GLY A 239 -3.85 2.72 4.04
CA GLY A 239 -2.73 3.47 4.60
C GLY A 239 -1.59 3.56 3.61
N SER A 240 -1.22 2.48 2.93
CA SER A 240 -0.14 2.49 1.91
C SER A 240 -0.45 3.48 0.79
N ASN A 241 -1.70 3.57 0.32
CA ASN A 241 -2.07 4.59 -0.67
C ASN A 241 -1.94 6.03 -0.14
N ILE A 242 -2.31 6.26 1.12
CA ILE A 242 -2.13 7.56 1.79
C ILE A 242 -0.64 7.87 1.95
N PHE A 243 0.16 6.91 2.41
CA PHE A 243 1.61 7.06 2.60
C PHE A 243 2.34 7.26 1.27
N ASN A 244 1.95 6.57 0.20
CA ASN A 244 2.55 6.76 -1.12
C ASN A 244 2.34 8.19 -1.64
N ILE A 245 1.14 8.75 -1.51
CA ILE A 245 0.91 10.12 -1.95
C ILE A 245 1.57 11.11 -1.00
N ALA A 246 1.26 11.01 0.29
CA ALA A 246 1.56 12.07 1.23
C ALA A 246 2.97 11.97 1.82
N SER A 247 3.53 10.76 1.93
CA SER A 247 4.90 10.53 2.39
C SER A 247 5.87 10.33 1.23
N VAL A 248 5.61 9.39 0.32
CA VAL A 248 6.58 9.04 -0.73
C VAL A 248 6.76 10.22 -1.67
N LEU A 249 5.70 10.70 -2.33
CA LEU A 249 5.82 11.90 -3.17
C LEU A 249 6.08 13.16 -2.35
N GLY A 250 5.46 13.30 -1.17
CA GLY A 250 5.66 14.46 -0.29
C GLY A 250 7.14 14.68 0.05
N ILE A 251 7.80 13.66 0.62
CA ILE A 251 9.23 13.72 0.97
C ILE A 251 10.10 13.81 -0.28
N THR A 252 9.80 13.03 -1.33
CA THR A 252 10.60 13.03 -2.56
C THR A 252 10.62 14.41 -3.21
N SER A 253 9.46 15.05 -3.36
CA SER A 253 9.35 16.40 -3.97
C SER A 253 9.93 17.51 -3.11
N MET A 254 9.92 17.36 -1.78
CA MET A 254 10.66 18.26 -0.87
C MET A 254 12.18 18.20 -1.10
N ILE A 255 12.72 17.03 -1.44
CA ILE A 255 14.14 16.85 -1.74
C ILE A 255 14.43 17.35 -3.16
N GLN A 256 13.66 16.88 -4.14
CA GLN A 256 13.86 17.17 -5.56
C GLN A 256 12.49 17.32 -6.26
N PRO A 257 12.18 18.49 -6.85
CA PRO A 257 10.94 18.69 -7.61
C PRO A 257 10.71 17.61 -8.67
N ILE A 258 9.47 17.13 -8.78
CA ILE A 258 9.11 16.04 -9.70
C ILE A 258 8.43 16.65 -10.92
N ALA A 259 9.20 16.86 -11.99
CA ALA A 259 8.67 17.33 -13.26
C ALA A 259 8.17 16.15 -14.09
N VAL A 260 6.89 16.19 -14.49
CA VAL A 260 6.26 15.16 -15.31
C VAL A 260 6.53 15.44 -16.77
N LYS A 261 7.25 14.54 -17.42
CA LYS A 261 7.54 14.61 -18.87
C LYS A 261 6.71 13.60 -19.64
N ASP A 262 6.34 12.49 -19.01
CA ASP A 262 5.51 11.47 -19.64
C ASP A 262 4.02 11.88 -19.60
N GLU A 263 3.50 12.29 -20.76
CA GLU A 263 2.08 12.65 -20.93
C GLU A 263 1.13 11.50 -20.57
N THR A 264 1.55 10.24 -20.66
CA THR A 264 0.70 9.08 -20.35
C THR A 264 0.38 8.97 -18.86
N LEU A 265 1.30 9.43 -17.99
CA LEU A 265 1.07 9.47 -16.54
C LEU A 265 -0.12 10.38 -16.20
N MET A 266 -0.18 11.56 -16.84
CA MET A 266 -1.22 12.57 -16.57
C MET A 266 -2.51 12.35 -17.37
N SER A 267 -2.43 11.76 -18.57
CA SER A 267 -3.60 11.58 -19.44
C SER A 267 -4.32 10.25 -19.25
N VAL A 268 -3.65 9.23 -18.69
CA VAL A 268 -4.23 7.88 -18.54
C VAL A 268 -4.08 7.36 -17.11
N ASN A 269 -2.85 7.25 -16.60
CA ASN A 269 -2.61 6.49 -15.36
C ASN A 269 -3.22 7.16 -14.14
N ILE A 270 -3.18 8.49 -14.05
CA ILE A 270 -3.79 9.20 -12.93
C ILE A 270 -5.31 9.02 -12.87
N TYR A 271 -5.99 8.91 -14.01
CA TYR A 271 -7.43 8.63 -14.04
C TYR A 271 -7.74 7.20 -13.60
N TRP A 272 -6.89 6.23 -13.92
CA TRP A 272 -7.00 4.88 -13.36
C TRP A 272 -6.82 4.89 -11.85
N MET A 273 -5.82 5.59 -11.32
CA MET A 273 -5.61 5.74 -9.89
C MET A 273 -6.83 6.37 -9.20
N LEU A 274 -7.39 7.46 -9.75
CA LEU A 274 -8.62 8.09 -9.24
C LEU A 274 -9.82 7.14 -9.31
N GLY A 275 -9.97 6.38 -10.41
CA GLY A 275 -11.00 5.37 -10.58
C GLY A 275 -10.93 4.27 -9.53
N PHE A 276 -9.73 3.74 -9.27
CA PHE A 276 -9.50 2.76 -8.20
C PHE A 276 -9.71 3.35 -6.81
N ALA A 277 -9.30 4.59 -6.57
CA ALA A 277 -9.59 5.27 -5.30
C ALA A 277 -11.11 5.40 -5.06
N LEU A 278 -11.88 5.67 -6.12
CA LEU A 278 -13.33 5.80 -6.09
C LEU A 278 -14.09 4.47 -6.15
N VAL A 279 -13.46 3.36 -6.55
CA VAL A 279 -14.13 2.08 -6.79
C VAL A 279 -14.86 1.56 -5.55
N LEU A 280 -14.39 1.93 -4.35
CA LEU A 280 -15.01 1.55 -3.08
C LEU A 280 -16.34 2.27 -2.81
N LEU A 281 -16.62 3.40 -3.47
CA LEU A 281 -17.86 4.17 -3.32
C LEU A 281 -19.07 3.42 -3.89
N PRO A 282 -19.12 3.02 -5.18
CA PRO A 282 -20.24 2.24 -5.71
C PRO A 282 -20.44 0.93 -4.95
N LEU A 283 -19.35 0.30 -4.51
CA LEU A 283 -19.36 -0.98 -3.79
C LEU A 283 -20.01 -0.90 -2.39
N ALA A 284 -20.11 0.31 -1.82
CA ALA A 284 -20.84 0.58 -0.58
C ALA A 284 -22.36 0.52 -0.75
N PHE A 285 -22.87 0.81 -1.96
CA PHE A 285 -24.30 0.83 -2.27
C PHE A 285 -24.83 -0.52 -2.79
N ILE A 286 -23.96 -1.40 -3.27
CA ILE A 286 -24.27 -2.76 -3.73
C ILE A 286 -24.68 -3.67 -2.55
N PRO A 287 -25.61 -4.65 -2.75
CA PRO A 287 -26.04 -5.60 -1.72
C PRO A 287 -24.89 -6.23 -0.91
N LYS A 288 -25.18 -6.57 0.36
CA LYS A 288 -24.18 -6.80 1.43
C LYS A 288 -23.29 -5.55 1.62
N LYS A 289 -23.95 -4.48 2.08
CA LYS A 289 -23.31 -3.20 2.42
C LYS A 289 -22.20 -3.43 3.44
N MET A 290 -21.15 -2.62 3.40
CA MET A 290 -20.02 -2.68 4.34
C MET A 290 -19.23 -4.00 4.33
N VAL A 291 -19.40 -4.83 3.29
CA VAL A 291 -18.62 -6.04 3.10
C VAL A 291 -18.10 -6.11 1.66
N LEU A 292 -16.79 -6.24 1.53
CA LEU A 292 -16.14 -6.55 0.26
C LEU A 292 -16.17 -8.07 0.06
N THR A 293 -17.15 -8.53 -0.72
CA THR A 293 -17.38 -9.95 -1.00
C THR A 293 -16.47 -10.45 -2.12
N ARG A 294 -16.33 -11.77 -2.27
CA ARG A 294 -15.53 -12.37 -3.35
C ARG A 294 -15.89 -11.85 -4.76
N PRO A 295 -17.16 -11.70 -5.15
CA PRO A 295 -17.50 -11.12 -6.46
C PRO A 295 -17.06 -9.66 -6.61
N LYS A 296 -17.15 -8.85 -5.55
CA LYS A 296 -16.67 -7.47 -5.55
C LYS A 296 -15.14 -7.43 -5.70
N GLY A 297 -14.43 -8.32 -4.99
CA GLY A 297 -12.98 -8.49 -5.13
C GLY A 297 -12.57 -8.93 -6.54
N LEU A 298 -13.29 -9.90 -7.12
CA LEU A 298 -13.07 -10.36 -8.48
C LEU A 298 -13.27 -9.23 -9.50
N LEU A 299 -14.32 -8.41 -9.34
CA LEU A 299 -14.54 -7.26 -10.20
C LEU A 299 -13.36 -6.27 -10.14
N ILE A 300 -12.89 -5.92 -8.94
CA ILE A 300 -11.74 -5.02 -8.77
C ILE A 300 -10.47 -5.61 -9.42
N PHE A 301 -10.21 -6.90 -9.19
CA PHE A 301 -9.05 -7.59 -9.74
C PHE A 301 -9.09 -7.69 -11.27
N VAL A 302 -10.25 -8.01 -11.86
CA VAL A 302 -10.40 -8.03 -13.32
C VAL A 302 -10.19 -6.63 -13.91
N SER A 303 -10.67 -5.57 -13.27
CA SER A 303 -10.39 -4.19 -13.71
C SER A 303 -8.89 -3.88 -13.70
N TYR A 304 -8.13 -4.42 -12.75
CA TYR A 304 -6.67 -4.28 -12.72
C TYR A 304 -6.00 -5.05 -13.86
N VAL A 305 -6.44 -6.28 -14.13
CA VAL A 305 -5.94 -7.06 -15.27
C VAL A 305 -6.22 -6.35 -16.60
N ILE A 306 -7.39 -5.70 -16.74
CA ILE A 306 -7.72 -4.88 -17.91
C ILE A 306 -6.80 -3.67 -18.01
N PHE A 307 -6.57 -2.94 -16.92
CA PHE A 307 -5.63 -1.82 -16.87
C PHE A 307 -4.24 -2.26 -17.35
N ILE A 308 -3.70 -3.33 -16.78
CA ILE A 308 -2.42 -3.92 -17.17
C ILE A 308 -2.44 -4.28 -18.66
N ALA A 309 -3.44 -5.02 -19.15
CA ALA A 309 -3.52 -5.37 -20.57
C ALA A 309 -3.54 -4.15 -21.51
N LEU A 310 -4.25 -3.07 -21.14
CA LEU A 310 -4.30 -1.84 -21.92
C LEU A 310 -2.96 -1.08 -21.94
N VAL A 311 -2.20 -1.15 -20.84
CA VAL A 311 -0.84 -0.59 -20.78
C VAL A 311 0.12 -1.35 -21.69
N PHE A 312 -0.05 -2.67 -21.86
CA PHE A 312 0.80 -3.50 -22.72
C PHE A 312 0.46 -3.46 -24.21
N LEU A 313 -0.81 -3.18 -24.56
CA LEU A 313 -1.27 -3.18 -25.95
C LEU A 313 -0.99 -1.85 -26.67
N LYS A 314 -0.45 -0.85 -25.95
CA LYS A 314 0.03 0.41 -26.50
C LYS A 314 1.55 0.38 -26.64
#